data_AF-A0A966KFZ0-F1
#
_entry.id   AF-A0A966KFZ0-F1
#
_cell.length_a   1.000
_cell.length_b   1.000
_cell.length_c   1.000
_cell.angle_alpha   90.00
_cell.angle_beta   90.00
_cell.angle_gamma   90.00
#
_symmetry.space_group_name_H-M   'P 1'
#
loop_
_entity.id
_entity.type
_entity.pdbx_description
1 polymer ?
#
loop_
_entity_poly.entity_id
_entity_poly.type
_entity_poly.pdbx_seq_one_letter_code
_entity_poly.pdbx_strand_id
1 'polypeptide(L)'
;GDPRDGEETEIGLPYVITIERGTQKVLSIRRNWREEDDKKLKRQHFTQYVYVPGFGAYGLGFIHIIGGYARAGTAIIRQLVDAGTLANLPGGLKTRGMRVKGDDTPIAPGEFRDVDVAAGALRDNIMPLPYKEPSQVLAALLERLTDEGRRLAAIADLKFSDMSSQAPVGTTLALLERQLKTMSAVQARVHSSLKMEFKLLKQIIRDNMPPDYSYIPVGGDRAAKQEDYDRVEIIPVSDPNAATMAQRIMQYQAALQLAQGAPQIYDLPNLHRQMLEVLGIKNADKLVPLAEDQKPKDPVSENMAFLTGKPTKAFIYQDHKAHIATHMALLQDPSIMQM
;
A
#
# COMPACT_ATOMS: atom_id res chain seq x y z
N GLY A 1 39.29 24.62 -1.35
CA GLY A 1 39.07 25.54 -0.23
C GLY A 1 38.40 26.81 -0.73
N ASP A 2 37.66 27.51 0.14
CA ASP A 2 37.31 28.92 -0.06
C ASP A 2 38.53 29.75 0.40
N PRO A 3 39.11 30.63 -0.44
CA PRO A 3 40.36 31.31 -0.13
C PRO A 3 40.20 32.50 0.85
N ARG A 4 39.07 32.64 1.55
CA ARG A 4 38.80 33.83 2.36
C ARG A 4 39.33 33.78 3.79
N ASP A 5 39.53 32.61 4.39
CA ASP A 5 39.84 32.52 5.83
C ASP A 5 41.07 31.68 6.22
N GLY A 6 41.94 31.29 5.29
CA GLY A 6 43.28 30.76 5.61
C GLY A 6 43.36 29.45 6.42
N GLU A 7 42.26 28.94 6.97
CA GLU A 7 42.18 27.61 7.57
C GLU A 7 41.73 26.61 6.52
N GLU A 8 42.61 25.67 6.19
CA GLU A 8 42.25 24.48 5.44
C GLU A 8 41.29 23.64 6.28
N THR A 9 40.00 23.95 6.24
CA THR A 9 39.00 22.99 6.70
C THR A 9 39.17 21.73 5.85
N GLU A 10 39.64 20.64 6.48
CA GLU A 10 39.87 19.30 5.91
C GLU A 10 38.60 18.66 5.31
N ILE A 11 37.48 19.39 5.32
CA ILE A 11 36.17 18.97 4.87
C ILE A 11 35.98 19.39 3.41
N GLY A 12 35.85 18.39 2.53
CA GLY A 12 35.53 18.60 1.11
C GLY A 12 34.18 19.30 0.93
N LEU A 13 34.20 20.50 0.33
CA LEU A 13 32.98 21.26 0.04
C LEU A 13 32.25 20.70 -1.19
N PRO A 14 30.90 20.67 -1.19
CA PRO A 14 30.14 20.03 -2.26
C PRO A 14 30.02 20.93 -3.49
N TYR A 15 30.91 20.77 -4.47
CA TYR A 15 30.81 21.45 -5.78
C TYR A 15 30.09 20.57 -6.82
N VAL A 16 29.33 21.20 -7.72
CA VAL A 16 28.82 20.56 -8.94
C VAL A 16 29.72 20.93 -10.10
N ILE A 17 30.35 19.92 -10.70
CA ILE A 17 31.21 20.06 -11.88
C ILE A 17 30.44 19.49 -13.07
N THR A 18 30.24 20.33 -14.10
CA THR A 18 29.64 19.89 -15.36
C THR A 18 30.77 19.64 -16.35
N ILE A 19 30.85 18.42 -16.86
CA ILE A 19 31.91 17.97 -17.78
C ILE A 19 31.25 17.56 -19.10
N GLU A 20 31.82 18.00 -20.22
CA GLU A 20 31.43 17.48 -21.53
C GLU A 20 31.92 16.03 -21.69
N ARG A 21 30.99 15.09 -21.90
CA ARG A 21 31.29 13.65 -21.90
C ARG A 21 32.33 13.23 -22.95
N GLY A 22 32.36 13.88 -24.12
CA GLY A 22 33.24 13.50 -25.22
C GLY A 22 34.68 14.01 -25.06
N THR A 23 34.86 15.26 -24.63
CA THR A 23 36.17 15.92 -24.57
C THR A 23 36.77 15.94 -23.16
N GLN A 24 35.99 15.54 -22.14
CA GLN A 24 36.30 15.68 -20.72
C GLN A 24 36.60 17.12 -20.28
N LYS A 25 36.25 18.12 -21.09
CA LYS A 25 36.41 19.53 -20.71
C LYS A 25 35.39 19.93 -19.66
N VAL A 26 35.86 20.64 -18.65
CA VAL A 26 35.00 21.24 -17.61
C VAL A 26 34.29 22.46 -18.21
N LEU A 27 32.96 22.43 -18.21
CA LEU A 27 32.12 23.51 -18.72
C LEU A 27 31.74 24.50 -17.61
N SER A 28 31.46 24.01 -16.41
CA SER A 28 31.13 24.86 -15.27
C SER A 28 31.45 24.18 -13.94
N ILE A 29 31.86 25.00 -12.97
CA ILE A 29 32.01 24.61 -11.57
C ILE A 29 31.13 25.57 -10.77
N ARG A 30 30.16 25.03 -10.02
CA ARG A 30 29.28 25.84 -9.16
C ARG A 30 29.17 25.24 -7.76
N ARG A 31 29.00 26.11 -6.76
CA ARG A 31 28.78 25.72 -5.36
C ARG A 31 27.43 25.01 -5.23
N ASN A 32 27.36 23.92 -4.46
CA ASN A 32 26.10 23.20 -4.17
C ASN A 32 25.60 23.45 -2.74
N TRP A 33 25.87 24.62 -2.16
CA TRP A 33 25.40 25.08 -0.85
C TRP A 33 24.98 26.56 -0.95
N ARG A 34 24.24 27.07 0.04
CA ARG A 34 23.90 28.51 0.12
C ARG A 34 25.11 29.27 0.69
N GLU A 35 25.38 30.47 0.20
CA GLU A 35 26.56 31.24 0.65
C GLU A 35 26.50 31.58 2.14
N GLU A 36 25.29 31.73 2.67
CA GLU A 36 24.99 32.02 4.09
C GLU A 36 24.88 30.77 4.98
N ASP A 37 25.11 29.56 4.43
CA ASP A 37 25.05 28.31 5.21
C ASP A 37 26.42 27.97 5.81
N ASP A 38 26.59 28.24 7.11
CA ASP A 38 27.80 27.94 7.89
C ASP A 38 28.22 26.47 7.80
N LYS A 39 27.25 25.55 7.72
CA LYS A 39 27.51 24.10 7.67
C LYS A 39 27.86 23.61 6.26
N LYS A 40 27.73 24.48 5.24
CA LYS A 40 28.03 24.20 3.83
C LYS A 40 27.47 22.86 3.36
N LEU A 41 26.23 22.55 3.78
CA LEU A 41 25.61 21.26 3.51
C LEU A 41 25.24 21.13 2.04
N LYS A 42 25.42 19.92 1.49
CA LYS A 42 25.06 19.62 0.10
C LYS A 42 23.57 19.80 -0.10
N ARG A 43 23.17 20.70 -1.01
CA ARG A 43 21.80 20.83 -1.48
C ARG A 43 21.40 19.58 -2.27
N GLN A 44 20.33 18.94 -1.82
CA GLN A 44 19.64 17.89 -2.54
C GLN A 44 18.77 18.56 -3.61
N HIS A 45 18.83 18.10 -4.86
CA HIS A 45 18.00 18.61 -5.97
C HIS A 45 17.02 17.57 -6.49
N PHE A 46 17.24 16.31 -6.14
CA PHE A 46 16.44 15.18 -6.57
C PHE A 46 16.26 14.24 -5.39
N THR A 47 15.08 13.62 -5.33
CA THR A 47 14.78 12.56 -4.39
C THR A 47 14.65 11.27 -5.18
N GLN A 48 15.34 10.22 -4.73
CA GLN A 48 15.25 8.91 -5.36
C GLN A 48 14.21 8.05 -4.65
N TYR A 49 13.23 7.57 -5.42
CA TYR A 49 12.28 6.56 -4.96
C TYR A 49 12.87 5.16 -5.11
N VAL A 50 13.26 4.56 -3.99
CA VAL A 50 13.87 3.22 -3.96
C VAL A 50 12.90 2.18 -3.44
N TYR A 51 12.53 1.22 -4.29
CA TYR A 51 11.70 0.07 -3.89
C TYR A 51 12.53 -0.94 -3.09
N VAL A 52 13.65 -1.42 -3.65
CA VAL A 52 14.64 -2.28 -2.97
C VAL A 52 16.05 -1.68 -3.16
N PRO A 53 16.89 -1.63 -2.12
CA PRO A 53 18.27 -1.17 -2.27
C PRO A 53 19.04 -2.11 -3.23
N GLY A 54 19.67 -1.51 -4.26
CA GLY A 54 20.52 -2.23 -5.20
C GLY A 54 22.00 -2.17 -4.81
N PHE A 55 22.84 -2.80 -5.61
CA PHE A 55 24.29 -2.65 -5.47
C PHE A 55 24.72 -1.29 -6.04
N GLY A 56 25.17 -0.38 -5.16
CA GLY A 56 25.66 0.95 -5.53
C GLY A 56 24.64 2.07 -5.31
N ALA A 57 24.74 3.13 -6.13
CA ALA A 57 23.94 4.35 -5.97
C ALA A 57 22.48 4.24 -6.47
N TYR A 58 22.14 3.19 -7.22
CA TYR A 58 20.80 3.01 -7.79
C TYR A 58 20.01 1.90 -7.08
N GLY A 59 18.76 2.20 -6.74
CA GLY A 59 17.79 1.24 -6.25
C GLY A 59 17.15 0.40 -7.36
N LEU A 60 16.68 -0.80 -7.02
CA LEU A 60 15.86 -1.64 -7.89
C LEU A 60 14.38 -1.27 -7.71
N GLY A 61 13.70 -0.98 -8.82
CA GLY A 61 12.24 -0.82 -8.87
C GLY A 61 11.48 -2.16 -8.96
N PHE A 62 10.17 -2.15 -8.69
CA PHE A 62 9.32 -3.37 -8.76
C PHE A 62 9.38 -4.06 -10.14
N ILE A 63 9.37 -3.27 -11.22
CA ILE A 63 9.46 -3.77 -12.60
C ILE A 63 10.77 -4.53 -12.84
N HIS A 64 11.87 -4.12 -12.22
CA HIS A 64 13.16 -4.82 -12.38
C HIS A 64 13.12 -6.22 -11.77
N ILE A 65 12.36 -6.40 -10.68
CA ILE A 65 12.22 -7.69 -9.98
C ILE A 65 11.24 -8.59 -10.74
N ILE A 66 10.06 -8.09 -11.09
CA ILE A 66 9.01 -8.92 -11.73
C ILE A 66 9.19 -9.08 -13.25
N GLY A 67 9.89 -8.15 -13.89
CA GLY A 67 10.05 -8.12 -15.35
C GLY A 67 10.88 -9.28 -15.90
N GLY A 68 11.76 -9.87 -15.09
CA GLY A 68 12.44 -11.12 -15.44
C GLY A 68 11.45 -12.28 -15.59
N TYR A 69 10.58 -12.44 -14.58
CA TYR A 69 9.52 -13.45 -14.58
C TYR A 69 8.53 -13.22 -15.73
N ALA A 70 8.02 -12.00 -15.90
CA ALA A 70 7.07 -11.70 -16.97
C ALA A 70 7.64 -12.02 -18.37
N ARG A 71 8.91 -11.68 -18.63
CA ARG A 71 9.57 -11.98 -19.92
C ARG A 71 9.74 -13.48 -20.14
N ALA A 72 10.21 -14.21 -19.13
CA ALA A 72 10.40 -15.65 -19.21
C ALA A 72 9.06 -16.40 -19.37
N GLY A 73 8.03 -16.05 -18.59
CA GLY A 73 6.68 -16.61 -18.74
C GLY A 73 6.11 -16.35 -20.13
N THR A 74 6.24 -15.13 -20.65
CA THR A 74 5.81 -14.80 -22.02
C THR A 74 6.52 -15.64 -23.08
N ALA A 75 7.83 -15.87 -22.92
CA ALA A 75 8.60 -16.69 -23.85
C ALA A 75 8.14 -18.16 -23.84
N ILE A 76 7.89 -18.74 -22.67
CA ILE A 76 7.41 -20.11 -22.54
C ILE A 76 5.99 -20.26 -23.10
N ILE A 77 5.09 -19.30 -22.82
CA ILE A 77 3.72 -19.31 -23.37
C ILE A 77 3.78 -19.34 -24.90
N ARG A 78 4.60 -18.49 -25.53
CA ARG A 78 4.75 -18.48 -27.00
C ARG A 78 5.23 -19.84 -27.51
N GLN A 79 6.27 -20.41 -26.91
CA GLN A 79 6.79 -21.73 -27.32
C GLN A 79 5.75 -22.84 -27.19
N LEU A 80 4.93 -22.84 -26.12
CA LEU A 80 3.88 -23.83 -25.93
C LEU A 80 2.75 -23.66 -26.94
N VAL A 81 2.33 -22.42 -27.21
CA VAL A 81 1.30 -22.11 -28.21
C VAL A 81 1.79 -22.47 -29.61
N ASP A 82 3.02 -22.09 -29.97
CA ASP A 82 3.62 -22.38 -31.27
C ASP A 82 3.82 -23.90 -31.47
N ALA A 83 4.26 -24.63 -30.44
CA ALA A 83 4.33 -26.08 -30.50
C ALA A 83 2.95 -26.72 -30.69
N GLY A 84 1.91 -26.16 -30.04
CA GLY A 84 0.54 -26.64 -30.17
C GLY A 84 -0.05 -26.38 -31.56
N THR A 85 0.19 -25.19 -32.13
CA THR A 85 -0.28 -24.87 -33.48
C THR A 85 0.44 -25.72 -34.53
N LEU A 86 1.75 -25.91 -34.42
CA LEU A 86 2.54 -26.73 -35.35
C LEU A 86 2.24 -28.23 -35.24
N ALA A 87 1.90 -28.72 -34.04
CA ALA A 87 1.45 -30.11 -33.87
C ALA A 87 0.05 -30.34 -34.47
N ASN A 88 -0.87 -29.39 -34.30
CA ASN A 88 -2.25 -29.49 -34.82
C ASN A 88 -2.33 -29.23 -36.34
N LEU A 89 -1.45 -28.40 -36.88
CA LEU A 89 -1.38 -28.04 -38.30
C LEU A 89 0.05 -28.29 -38.81
N PRO A 90 0.47 -29.55 -38.97
CA PRO A 90 1.82 -29.88 -39.37
C PRO A 90 2.06 -29.45 -40.83
N GLY A 91 2.97 -28.50 -41.01
CA GLY A 91 3.59 -28.26 -42.31
C GLY A 91 4.50 -29.42 -42.74
N GLY A 92 4.79 -29.52 -44.02
CA GLY A 92 5.61 -30.61 -44.57
C GLY A 92 6.26 -30.28 -45.90
N LEU A 93 7.09 -31.20 -46.36
CA LEU A 93 7.70 -31.16 -47.68
C LEU A 93 6.86 -32.00 -48.65
N LYS A 94 6.58 -31.44 -49.83
CA LYS A 94 5.84 -32.08 -50.91
C LYS A 94 6.76 -32.31 -52.10
N THR A 95 6.69 -33.49 -52.73
CA THR A 95 7.50 -33.80 -53.92
C THR A 95 7.07 -32.94 -55.11
N ARG A 96 8.02 -32.51 -55.95
CA ARG A 96 7.76 -31.64 -57.12
C ARG A 96 6.75 -32.25 -58.12
N GLY A 97 6.67 -33.58 -58.18
CA GLY A 97 5.78 -34.31 -59.07
C GLY A 97 4.33 -34.38 -58.59
N MET A 98 4.04 -33.96 -57.36
CA MET A 98 2.69 -34.00 -56.79
C MET A 98 1.92 -32.74 -57.20
N ARG A 99 0.91 -32.87 -58.06
CA ARG A 99 0.05 -31.74 -58.47
C ARG A 99 -1.37 -31.98 -57.95
N VAL A 100 -1.87 -31.04 -57.16
CA VAL A 100 -3.27 -31.07 -56.70
C VAL A 100 -4.06 -30.22 -57.67
N LYS A 101 -5.12 -30.78 -58.27
CA LYS A 101 -5.96 -30.05 -59.22
C LYS A 101 -6.84 -29.07 -58.43
N GLY A 102 -6.75 -27.76 -58.71
CA GLY A 102 -7.51 -26.71 -58.00
C GLY A 102 -6.95 -26.35 -56.62
N ASP A 103 -5.66 -26.05 -56.55
CA ASP A 103 -4.87 -25.73 -55.34
C ASP A 103 -5.40 -24.53 -54.54
N ASP A 104 -6.14 -23.62 -55.18
CA ASP A 104 -6.61 -22.36 -54.57
C ASP A 104 -7.97 -22.47 -53.84
N THR A 105 -8.61 -23.64 -53.85
CA THR A 105 -9.94 -23.84 -53.22
C THR A 105 -9.86 -24.80 -52.03
N PRO A 106 -10.38 -24.43 -50.83
CA PRO A 106 -10.45 -25.35 -49.70
C PRO A 106 -11.27 -26.60 -50.02
N ILE A 107 -10.83 -27.77 -49.55
CA ILE A 107 -11.55 -29.03 -49.69
C ILE A 107 -12.78 -29.01 -48.77
N ALA A 108 -13.98 -29.20 -49.31
CA ALA A 108 -15.20 -29.28 -48.51
C ALA A 108 -15.35 -30.65 -47.83
N PRO A 109 -16.05 -30.74 -46.68
CA PRO A 109 -16.31 -32.03 -46.03
C PRO A 109 -17.00 -33.03 -46.97
N GLY A 110 -16.37 -34.18 -47.22
CA GLY A 110 -16.89 -35.23 -48.12
C GLY A 110 -16.43 -35.10 -49.59
N GLU A 111 -15.63 -34.09 -49.94
CA GLU A 111 -15.08 -33.91 -51.27
C GLU A 111 -13.78 -34.72 -51.46
N PHE A 112 -13.71 -35.53 -52.51
CA PHE A 112 -12.47 -36.20 -52.93
C PHE A 112 -11.82 -35.37 -54.04
N ARG A 113 -10.53 -35.05 -53.87
CA ARG A 113 -9.77 -34.28 -54.85
C ARG A 113 -8.73 -35.16 -55.55
N ASP A 114 -8.70 -35.09 -56.87
CA ASP A 114 -7.71 -35.80 -57.66
C ASP A 114 -6.31 -35.21 -57.43
N VAL A 115 -5.35 -36.08 -57.13
CA VAL A 115 -3.94 -35.74 -56.97
C VAL A 115 -3.12 -36.57 -57.96
N ASP A 116 -2.38 -35.89 -58.83
CA ASP A 116 -1.41 -36.54 -59.71
C ASP A 116 -0.10 -36.75 -58.95
N VAL A 117 0.32 -38.00 -58.84
CA VAL A 117 1.56 -38.41 -58.16
C VAL A 117 2.42 -39.18 -59.15
N ALA A 118 3.67 -38.75 -59.34
CA ALA A 118 4.58 -39.34 -60.34
C ALA A 118 4.94 -40.82 -60.06
N ALA A 119 5.02 -41.24 -58.79
CA ALA A 119 5.16 -42.63 -58.36
C ALA A 119 4.93 -42.80 -56.84
N GLY A 120 4.41 -43.95 -56.42
CA GLY A 120 4.25 -44.34 -55.01
C GLY A 120 2.92 -43.92 -54.35
N ALA A 121 2.78 -44.16 -53.04
CA ALA A 121 1.59 -43.74 -52.31
C ALA A 121 1.62 -42.21 -52.05
N LEU A 122 0.43 -41.59 -51.93
CA LEU A 122 0.31 -40.17 -51.59
C LEU A 122 1.03 -39.82 -50.28
N ARG A 123 1.05 -40.75 -49.31
CA ARG A 123 1.76 -40.62 -48.03
C ARG A 123 3.27 -40.50 -48.19
N ASP A 124 3.87 -41.17 -49.16
CA ASP A 124 5.32 -41.14 -49.37
C ASP A 124 5.77 -39.84 -50.09
N ASN A 125 4.80 -39.11 -50.65
CA ASN A 125 5.03 -37.86 -51.37
C ASN A 125 4.82 -36.60 -50.50
N ILE A 126 4.32 -36.77 -49.27
CA ILE A 126 4.16 -35.71 -48.27
C ILE A 126 4.89 -36.12 -46.99
N MET A 127 6.00 -35.46 -46.69
CA MET A 127 6.73 -35.65 -45.43
C MET A 127 6.36 -34.54 -44.45
N PRO A 128 5.54 -34.79 -43.41
CA PRO A 128 5.32 -33.81 -42.36
C PRO A 128 6.63 -33.57 -41.61
N LEU A 129 6.90 -32.31 -41.26
CA LEU A 129 8.02 -31.98 -40.41
C LEU A 129 7.76 -32.54 -39.00
N PRO A 130 8.79 -33.07 -38.32
CA PRO A 130 8.63 -33.68 -37.00
C PRO A 130 8.45 -32.58 -35.93
N TYR A 131 7.25 -32.00 -35.85
CA TYR A 131 6.85 -31.13 -34.75
C TYR A 131 6.49 -31.98 -33.54
N LYS A 132 7.05 -31.64 -32.38
CA LYS A 132 6.69 -32.27 -31.11
C LYS A 132 5.51 -31.52 -30.50
N GLU A 133 4.66 -32.28 -29.80
CA GLU A 133 3.61 -31.71 -28.96
C GLU A 133 4.18 -30.76 -27.90
N PRO A 134 3.36 -29.82 -27.37
CA PRO A 134 3.77 -28.93 -26.30
C PRO A 134 4.44 -29.68 -25.14
N SER A 135 5.64 -29.23 -24.75
CA SER A 135 6.42 -29.90 -23.72
C SER A 135 5.77 -29.74 -22.34
N GLN A 136 5.46 -30.87 -21.70
CA GLN A 136 4.96 -30.92 -20.31
C GLN A 136 5.94 -30.28 -19.31
N VAL A 137 7.25 -30.37 -19.58
CA VAL A 137 8.28 -29.73 -18.73
C VAL A 137 8.20 -28.21 -18.82
N LEU A 138 7.92 -27.68 -20.02
CA LEU A 138 7.75 -26.24 -20.22
C LEU A 138 6.45 -25.74 -19.58
N ALA A 139 5.37 -26.52 -19.65
CA ALA A 139 4.13 -26.20 -18.95
C ALA A 139 4.33 -26.16 -17.42
N ALA A 140 5.00 -27.15 -16.84
CA ALA A 140 5.32 -27.17 -15.41
C ALA A 140 6.24 -26.00 -15.00
N LEU A 141 7.20 -25.64 -15.86
CA LEU A 141 8.05 -24.47 -15.63
C LEU A 141 7.24 -23.16 -15.66
N LEU A 142 6.31 -23.03 -16.61
CA LEU A 142 5.40 -21.88 -16.69
C LEU A 142 4.59 -21.73 -15.41
N GLU A 143 3.95 -22.80 -14.94
CA GLU A 143 3.17 -22.81 -13.70
C GLU A 143 4.01 -22.35 -12.52
N ARG A 144 5.19 -22.96 -12.32
CA ARG A 144 6.11 -22.58 -11.24
C ARG A 144 6.53 -21.11 -11.32
N LEU A 145 6.80 -20.63 -12.53
CA LEU A 145 7.22 -19.26 -12.76
C LEU A 145 6.07 -18.27 -12.48
N THR A 146 4.84 -18.60 -12.89
CA THR A 146 3.66 -17.81 -12.58
C THR A 146 3.36 -17.79 -11.07
N ASP A 147 3.54 -18.92 -10.38
CA ASP A 147 3.33 -19.01 -8.93
C ASP A 147 4.39 -18.23 -8.15
N GLU A 148 5.67 -18.30 -8.52
CA GLU A 148 6.71 -17.47 -7.92
C GLU A 148 6.49 -15.98 -8.19
N GLY A 149 6.15 -15.62 -9.44
CA GLY A 149 5.81 -14.25 -9.81
C GLY A 149 4.61 -13.73 -9.02
N ARG A 150 3.58 -14.56 -8.84
CA ARG A 150 2.41 -14.24 -8.01
C ARG A 150 2.81 -14.10 -6.56
N ARG A 151 3.59 -15.00 -5.96
CA ARG A 151 4.04 -14.89 -4.56
C ARG A 151 4.85 -13.62 -4.30
N LEU A 152 5.69 -13.22 -5.25
CA LEU A 152 6.47 -11.98 -5.16
C LEU A 152 5.60 -10.72 -5.30
N ALA A 153 4.55 -10.76 -6.14
CA ALA A 153 3.60 -9.66 -6.30
C ALA A 153 2.55 -9.59 -5.17
N ALA A 154 2.11 -10.75 -4.69
CA ALA A 154 1.01 -10.96 -3.75
C ALA A 154 1.44 -10.82 -2.28
N ILE A 155 2.55 -10.14 -1.99
CA ILE A 155 2.83 -9.71 -0.60
C ILE A 155 1.67 -8.82 -0.08
N ALA A 156 0.88 -8.21 -0.97
CA ALA A 156 -0.34 -7.47 -0.62
C ALA A 156 -1.60 -8.37 -0.42
N ASP A 157 -1.69 -9.54 -1.07
CA ASP A 157 -2.82 -10.46 -0.98
C ASP A 157 -2.54 -11.60 0.01
N LEU A 158 -1.98 -11.25 1.17
CA LEU A 158 -1.95 -12.19 2.29
C LEU A 158 -3.40 -12.57 2.57
N LYS A 159 -3.75 -13.84 2.36
CA LYS A 159 -5.07 -14.36 2.71
C LYS A 159 -5.23 -14.33 4.23
N PHE A 160 -5.61 -13.17 4.75
CA PHE A 160 -5.99 -12.96 6.14
C PHE A 160 -7.13 -13.91 6.56
N SER A 161 -7.89 -14.43 5.58
CA SER A 161 -9.02 -15.33 5.76
C SER A 161 -8.68 -16.79 6.04
N ASP A 162 -7.47 -17.26 5.69
CA ASP A 162 -7.08 -18.68 5.85
C ASP A 162 -6.36 -18.96 7.18
N MET A 163 -6.15 -17.93 8.01
CA MET A 163 -5.62 -18.12 9.35
C MET A 163 -6.71 -18.72 10.22
N SER A 164 -6.53 -19.98 10.64
CA SER A 164 -7.55 -20.68 11.40
C SER A 164 -7.99 -19.84 12.59
N SER A 165 -9.30 -19.68 12.77
CA SER A 165 -9.90 -19.00 13.91
C SER A 165 -9.55 -19.64 15.27
N GLN A 166 -8.82 -20.76 15.25
CA GLN A 166 -8.31 -21.50 16.39
C GLN A 166 -6.82 -21.25 16.67
N ALA A 167 -6.06 -20.60 15.78
CA ALA A 167 -4.65 -20.32 16.04
C ALA A 167 -4.51 -19.29 17.17
N PRO A 168 -3.61 -19.50 18.15
CA PRO A 168 -3.36 -18.51 19.20
C PRO A 168 -3.02 -17.15 18.61
N VAL A 169 -3.62 -16.09 19.16
CA VAL A 169 -3.49 -14.72 18.65
C VAL A 169 -2.03 -14.29 18.51
N GLY A 170 -1.15 -14.72 19.44
CA GLY A 170 0.29 -14.45 19.37
C GLY A 170 0.98 -15.06 18.16
N THR A 171 0.66 -16.31 17.80
CA THR A 171 1.22 -16.98 16.62
C THR A 171 0.72 -16.31 15.34
N THR A 172 -0.56 -15.91 15.32
CA THR A 172 -1.15 -15.17 14.21
C THR A 172 -0.47 -13.81 14.02
N LEU A 173 -0.28 -13.06 15.10
CA LEU A 173 0.41 -11.77 15.09
C LEU A 173 1.86 -11.90 14.61
N ALA A 174 2.59 -12.91 15.09
CA ALA A 174 3.97 -13.16 14.68
C ALA A 174 4.11 -13.52 13.19
N LEU A 175 3.18 -14.33 12.66
CA LEU A 175 3.13 -14.64 11.23
C LEU A 175 2.82 -13.40 10.40
N LEU A 176 1.86 -12.58 10.84
CA LEU A 176 1.51 -11.31 10.19
C LEU A 176 2.70 -10.34 10.20
N GLU A 177 3.38 -10.17 11.34
CA GLU A 177 4.54 -9.28 11.45
C GLU A 177 5.68 -9.72 10.53
N ARG A 178 5.98 -11.02 10.47
CA ARG A 178 7.01 -11.57 9.57
C ARG A 178 6.69 -11.30 8.10
N GLN A 179 5.42 -11.41 7.71
CA GLN A 179 4.99 -11.18 6.32
C GLN A 179 4.95 -9.70 5.96
N LEU A 180 4.50 -8.85 6.89
CA LEU A 180 4.41 -7.40 6.69
C LEU A 180 5.77 -6.71 6.72
N LYS A 181 6.80 -7.31 7.35
CA LYS A 181 8.15 -6.73 7.47
C LYS A 181 8.74 -6.25 6.14
N THR A 182 8.52 -6.98 5.05
CA THR A 182 8.99 -6.58 3.71
C THR A 182 8.21 -5.39 3.17
N MET A 183 6.88 -5.37 3.32
CA MET A 183 6.01 -4.26 2.91
C MET A 183 6.28 -3.00 3.72
N SER A 184 6.34 -3.10 5.05
CA SER A 184 6.67 -1.97 5.94
C SER A 184 8.03 -1.39 5.61
N ALA A 185 9.02 -2.23 5.27
CA ALA A 185 10.33 -1.74 4.83
C ALA A 185 10.27 -0.96 3.50
N VAL A 186 9.47 -1.41 2.54
CA VAL A 186 9.23 -0.67 1.27
C VAL A 186 8.50 0.64 1.56
N GLN A 187 7.42 0.60 2.34
CA GLN A 187 6.64 1.77 2.73
C GLN A 187 7.49 2.79 3.50
N ALA A 188 8.36 2.36 4.41
CA ALA A 188 9.27 3.23 5.14
C ALA A 188 10.27 3.94 4.21
N ARG A 189 10.77 3.25 3.18
CA ARG A 189 11.65 3.87 2.17
C ARG A 189 10.91 4.90 1.33
N VAL A 190 9.71 4.55 0.86
CA VAL A 190 8.85 5.47 0.11
C VAL A 190 8.49 6.68 0.97
N HIS A 191 8.11 6.47 2.22
CA HIS A 191 7.79 7.52 3.19
C HIS A 191 8.98 8.46 3.44
N SER A 192 10.19 7.91 3.61
CA SER A 192 11.42 8.71 3.73
C SER A 192 11.69 9.54 2.47
N SER A 193 11.46 8.97 1.29
CA SER A 193 11.59 9.65 0.00
C SER A 193 10.57 10.80 -0.10
N LEU A 194 9.28 10.54 0.17
CA LEU A 194 8.23 11.56 0.21
C LEU A 194 8.58 12.71 1.16
N LYS A 195 9.11 12.40 2.35
CA LYS A 195 9.56 13.43 3.30
C LYS A 195 10.62 14.35 2.67
N MET A 196 11.60 13.79 1.97
CA MET A 196 12.62 14.59 1.28
C MET A 196 12.02 15.40 0.14
N GLU A 197 11.16 14.80 -0.68
CA GLU A 197 10.47 15.49 -1.78
C GLU A 197 9.63 16.67 -1.27
N PHE A 198 8.82 16.49 -0.23
CA PHE A 198 8.03 17.59 0.32
C PHE A 198 8.90 18.71 0.89
N LYS A 199 10.03 18.38 1.52
CA LYS A 199 11.01 19.39 1.95
C LYS A 199 11.60 20.16 0.77
N LEU A 200 11.87 19.48 -0.35
CA LEU A 200 12.34 20.14 -1.59
C LEU A 200 11.24 21.02 -2.20
N LEU A 201 10.01 20.53 -2.31
CA LEU A 201 8.88 21.31 -2.82
C LEU A 201 8.64 22.57 -1.99
N LYS A 202 8.71 22.46 -0.66
CA LYS A 202 8.64 23.62 0.24
C LYS A 202 9.70 24.67 -0.10
N GLN A 203 10.95 24.24 -0.31
CA GLN A 203 12.05 25.15 -0.69
C GLN A 203 11.82 25.80 -2.05
N ILE A 204 11.37 25.02 -3.04
CA ILE A 204 11.07 25.55 -4.39
C ILE A 204 9.94 26.57 -4.34
N ILE A 205 8.86 26.29 -3.59
CA ILE A 205 7.75 27.21 -3.43
C ILE A 205 8.25 28.49 -2.75
N ARG A 206 8.99 28.37 -1.64
CA ARG A 206 9.58 29.54 -0.97
C ARG A 206 10.42 30.39 -1.92
N ASP A 207 11.34 29.78 -2.67
CA ASP A 207 12.31 30.50 -3.51
C ASP A 207 11.64 31.15 -4.75
N ASN A 208 10.49 30.64 -5.24
CA ASN A 208 9.82 31.12 -6.46
C ASN A 208 8.54 31.95 -6.21
N MET A 209 8.11 32.11 -4.96
CA MET A 209 6.86 32.79 -4.66
C MET A 209 7.08 34.30 -4.49
N PRO A 210 6.18 35.17 -5.01
CA PRO A 210 6.24 36.60 -4.77
C PRO A 210 6.17 36.93 -3.27
N PRO A 211 6.85 38.00 -2.81
CA PRO A 211 6.82 38.39 -1.40
C PRO A 211 5.40 38.73 -0.94
N ASP A 212 4.57 39.35 -1.79
CA ASP A 212 3.22 39.81 -1.42
C ASP A 212 2.09 38.89 -1.90
N TYR A 213 0.98 38.89 -1.16
CA TYR A 213 -0.29 38.30 -1.60
C TYR A 213 -0.98 39.21 -2.64
N SER A 214 -1.50 38.62 -3.71
CA SER A 214 -2.33 39.33 -4.70
C SER A 214 -3.75 39.66 -4.20
N TYR A 215 -4.12 39.15 -3.02
CA TYR A 215 -5.41 39.36 -2.38
C TYR A 215 -5.21 39.73 -0.91
N ILE A 216 -6.24 40.34 -0.31
CA ILE A 216 -6.23 40.68 1.12
C ILE A 216 -6.73 39.45 1.90
N PRO A 217 -5.93 38.86 2.81
CA PRO A 217 -6.36 37.72 3.59
C PRO A 217 -7.56 38.08 4.49
N VAL A 218 -8.54 37.19 4.58
CA VAL A 218 -9.69 37.33 5.49
C VAL A 218 -9.24 36.96 6.90
N GLY A 219 -8.46 37.83 7.56
CA GLY A 219 -8.06 37.66 8.96
C GLY A 219 -6.61 37.98 9.35
N GLY A 220 -5.85 38.76 8.55
CA GLY A 220 -4.49 39.19 8.95
C GLY A 220 -3.90 40.28 8.05
N ASP A 221 -2.84 40.94 8.53
CA ASP A 221 -2.04 41.89 7.75
C ASP A 221 -1.35 41.18 6.58
N ARG A 222 -1.04 41.93 5.50
CA ARG A 222 -0.27 41.44 4.35
C ARG A 222 1.16 41.13 4.79
N ALA A 223 1.40 39.94 5.35
CA ALA A 223 2.73 39.45 5.68
C ALA A 223 3.23 38.45 4.62
N ALA A 224 4.54 38.43 4.44
CA ALA A 224 5.19 37.92 3.24
C ALA A 224 5.25 36.39 3.18
N LYS A 225 4.87 35.83 2.02
CA LYS A 225 4.78 34.39 1.78
C LYS A 225 6.09 33.64 2.03
N GLN A 226 7.25 34.27 1.79
CA GLN A 226 8.55 33.60 1.89
C GLN A 226 8.99 33.32 3.34
N GLU A 227 8.75 34.27 4.25
CA GLU A 227 9.14 34.14 5.67
C GLU A 227 8.25 33.14 6.42
N ASP A 228 6.99 32.98 6.01
CA ASP A 228 6.08 31.98 6.58
C ASP A 228 6.60 30.55 6.34
N TYR A 229 7.19 30.30 5.17
CA TYR A 229 7.82 29.00 4.90
C TYR A 229 9.09 28.78 5.72
N ASP A 230 9.73 29.79 6.30
CA ASP A 230 10.84 29.55 7.24
C ASP A 230 10.35 29.01 8.59
N ARG A 231 9.12 29.36 8.98
CA ARG A 231 8.54 28.99 10.28
C ARG A 231 7.82 27.65 10.29
N VAL A 232 7.45 27.11 9.12
CA VAL A 232 6.67 25.86 9.00
C VAL A 232 7.57 24.68 8.63
N GLU A 233 7.62 23.60 9.44
CA GLU A 233 8.30 22.35 9.05
C GLU A 233 7.31 21.27 8.61
N ILE A 234 7.67 20.52 7.56
CA ILE A 234 6.90 19.36 7.11
C ILE A 234 7.34 18.13 7.88
N ILE A 235 6.45 17.66 8.75
CA ILE A 235 6.59 16.41 9.50
C ILE A 235 5.55 15.43 8.95
N PRO A 236 5.97 14.33 8.30
CA PRO A 236 5.02 13.35 7.82
C PRO A 236 4.50 12.54 9.03
N VAL A 237 3.19 12.30 9.05
CA VAL A 237 2.47 11.69 10.19
C VAL A 237 2.21 10.19 9.95
N SER A 238 2.63 9.64 8.80
CA SER A 238 2.49 8.22 8.52
C SER A 238 3.53 7.42 9.29
N ASP A 239 3.09 6.48 10.12
CA ASP A 239 3.97 5.48 10.73
C ASP A 239 3.92 4.18 9.90
N PRO A 240 5.01 3.83 9.18
CA PRO A 240 5.08 2.59 8.39
C PRO A 240 5.06 1.30 9.24
N ASN A 241 5.27 1.44 10.55
CA ASN A 241 5.17 0.36 11.53
C ASN A 241 3.85 0.39 12.30
N ALA A 242 2.91 1.28 11.94
CA ALA A 242 1.61 1.35 12.60
C ALA A 242 0.90 0.01 12.50
N ALA A 243 0.39 -0.47 13.65
CA ALA A 243 -0.36 -1.71 13.71
C ALA A 243 -1.51 -1.66 12.69
N THR A 244 -1.54 -2.63 11.78
CA THR A 244 -2.59 -2.71 10.76
C THR A 244 -3.95 -2.86 11.43
N MET A 245 -5.03 -2.49 10.73
CA MET A 245 -6.39 -2.70 11.25
C MET A 245 -6.59 -4.14 11.71
N ALA A 246 -6.06 -5.12 10.97
CA ALA A 246 -6.09 -6.53 11.36
C ALA A 246 -5.34 -6.81 12.67
N GLN A 247 -4.14 -6.27 12.87
CA GLN A 247 -3.39 -6.44 14.12
C GLN A 247 -4.11 -5.81 15.32
N ARG A 248 -4.72 -4.63 15.13
CA ARG A 248 -5.54 -3.99 16.17
C ARG A 248 -6.74 -4.86 16.53
N ILE A 249 -7.49 -5.37 15.53
CA ILE A 249 -8.64 -6.27 15.75
C ILE A 249 -8.20 -7.49 16.57
N MET A 250 -7.09 -8.12 16.22
CA MET A 250 -6.57 -9.29 16.93
C MET A 250 -6.20 -8.98 18.39
N GLN A 251 -5.59 -7.83 18.66
CA GLN A 251 -5.27 -7.37 20.03
C GLN A 251 -6.56 -7.18 20.86
N TYR A 252 -7.57 -6.52 20.29
CA TYR A 252 -8.87 -6.35 20.95
C TYR A 252 -9.59 -7.68 21.19
N GLN A 253 -9.51 -8.62 20.23
CA GLN A 253 -10.07 -9.96 20.40
C GLN A 253 -9.39 -10.72 21.54
N ALA A 254 -8.06 -10.62 21.67
CA ALA A 254 -7.32 -11.23 22.78
C ALA A 254 -7.70 -10.58 24.13
N ALA A 255 -7.81 -9.25 24.17
CA ALA A 255 -8.25 -8.53 25.36
C ALA A 255 -9.66 -8.96 25.79
N LEU A 256 -10.58 -9.17 24.83
CA LEU A 256 -11.93 -9.67 25.13
C LEU A 256 -11.92 -11.11 25.67
N GLN A 257 -11.04 -11.98 25.16
CA GLN A 257 -10.87 -13.33 25.72
C GLN A 257 -10.33 -13.30 27.15
N LEU A 258 -9.37 -12.41 27.45
CA LEU A 258 -8.86 -12.23 28.82
C LEU A 258 -9.94 -11.64 29.76
N ALA A 259 -10.73 -10.71 29.26
CA ALA A 259 -11.84 -10.11 30.00
C ALA A 259 -12.94 -11.12 30.35
N GLN A 260 -13.16 -12.16 29.52
CA GLN A 260 -14.06 -13.26 29.87
C GLN A 260 -13.57 -14.07 31.08
N GLY A 261 -12.25 -14.22 31.26
CA GLY A 261 -11.65 -14.96 32.37
C GLY A 261 -11.62 -14.17 33.69
N ALA A 262 -11.58 -12.85 33.63
CA ALA A 262 -11.60 -11.98 34.81
C ALA A 262 -12.43 -10.70 34.57
N PRO A 263 -13.76 -10.78 34.47
CA PRO A 263 -14.62 -9.64 34.12
C PRO A 263 -14.49 -8.45 35.08
N GLN A 264 -14.14 -8.70 36.35
CA GLN A 264 -13.99 -7.68 37.38
C GLN A 264 -12.79 -6.74 37.21
N ILE A 265 -11.80 -7.10 36.38
CA ILE A 265 -10.60 -6.30 36.15
C ILE A 265 -10.77 -5.34 34.95
N TYR A 266 -11.65 -5.68 34.01
CA TYR A 266 -11.75 -5.01 32.71
C TYR A 266 -13.05 -4.23 32.56
N ASP A 267 -12.96 -3.03 31.98
CA ASP A 267 -14.13 -2.27 31.52
C ASP A 267 -14.61 -2.84 30.17
N LEU A 268 -15.52 -3.79 30.25
CA LEU A 268 -16.11 -4.47 29.09
C LEU A 268 -16.79 -3.49 28.11
N PRO A 269 -17.64 -2.54 28.55
CA PRO A 269 -18.21 -1.51 27.67
C PRO A 269 -17.15 -0.73 26.88
N ASN A 270 -16.07 -0.31 27.54
CA ASN A 270 -15.01 0.46 26.88
C ASN A 270 -14.26 -0.39 25.85
N LEU A 271 -13.96 -1.64 26.22
CA LEU A 271 -13.27 -2.57 25.35
C LEU A 271 -14.09 -2.91 24.09
N HIS A 272 -15.40 -3.10 24.23
CA HIS A 272 -16.31 -3.29 23.10
C HIS A 272 -16.42 -2.05 22.21
N ARG A 273 -16.48 -0.85 22.80
CA ARG A 273 -16.51 0.40 22.02
C ARG A 273 -15.25 0.56 21.17
N GLN A 274 -14.08 0.41 21.78
CA GLN A 274 -12.81 0.53 21.07
C GLN A 274 -12.68 -0.50 19.93
N MET A 275 -13.18 -1.73 20.12
CA MET A 275 -13.26 -2.72 19.05
C MET A 275 -14.15 -2.25 17.89
N LEU A 276 -15.32 -1.67 18.17
CA LEU A 276 -16.23 -1.15 17.14
C LEU A 276 -15.62 0.03 16.36
N GLU A 277 -14.87 0.90 17.04
CA GLU A 277 -14.12 1.98 16.40
C GLU A 277 -13.04 1.46 15.46
N VAL A 278 -12.28 0.44 15.89
CA VAL A 278 -11.26 -0.19 15.05
C VAL A 278 -11.88 -0.90 13.84
N LEU A 279 -13.07 -1.48 13.99
CA LEU A 279 -13.84 -2.06 12.88
C LEU A 279 -14.43 -1.00 11.93
N GLY A 280 -14.31 0.29 12.26
CA GLY A 280 -14.79 1.40 11.44
C GLY A 280 -16.29 1.63 11.54
N ILE A 281 -16.96 1.07 12.55
CA ILE A 281 -18.39 1.30 12.77
C ILE A 281 -18.58 2.72 13.32
N LYS A 282 -19.21 3.57 12.52
CA LYS A 282 -19.52 4.95 12.90
C LYS A 282 -20.51 4.97 14.07
N ASN A 283 -20.30 5.87 15.03
CA ASN A 283 -21.11 6.02 16.24
C ASN A 283 -21.01 4.83 17.23
N ALA A 284 -19.81 4.29 17.44
CA ALA A 284 -19.57 3.30 18.49
C ALA A 284 -20.11 3.77 19.88
N ASP A 285 -20.05 5.08 20.13
CA ASP A 285 -20.58 5.72 21.36
C ASP A 285 -22.08 5.50 21.58
N LYS A 286 -22.87 5.37 20.50
CA LYS A 286 -24.31 5.13 20.58
C LYS A 286 -24.64 3.66 20.79
N LEU A 287 -23.76 2.76 20.33
CA LEU A 287 -23.97 1.31 20.41
C LEU A 287 -23.62 0.77 21.80
N VAL A 288 -22.54 1.29 22.39
CA VAL A 288 -22.08 0.89 23.72
C VAL A 288 -21.89 2.15 24.55
N PRO A 289 -22.92 2.70 25.21
CA PRO A 289 -22.81 3.91 26.01
C PRO A 289 -21.94 3.69 27.26
N LEU A 290 -20.99 4.59 27.51
CA LEU A 290 -20.16 4.59 28.71
C LEU A 290 -20.79 5.51 29.75
N ALA A 291 -20.41 5.32 31.02
CA ALA A 291 -20.86 6.18 32.11
C ALA A 291 -20.41 7.65 31.94
N GLU A 292 -19.41 7.91 31.10
CA GLU A 292 -18.87 9.25 30.86
C GLU A 292 -19.59 10.03 29.75
N ASP A 293 -20.28 9.36 28.82
CA ASP A 293 -21.03 10.04 27.75
C ASP A 293 -22.43 10.51 28.17
N GLN A 294 -22.79 10.23 29.42
CA GLN A 294 -24.03 10.76 29.96
C GLN A 294 -23.94 12.28 29.98
N LYS A 295 -24.98 12.93 29.46
CA LYS A 295 -25.15 14.37 29.60
C LYS A 295 -25.96 14.65 30.86
N PRO A 296 -25.75 15.80 31.52
CA PRO A 296 -26.58 16.21 32.65
C PRO A 296 -28.03 16.25 32.16
N LYS A 297 -28.91 15.51 32.84
CA LYS A 297 -30.35 15.56 32.59
C LYS A 297 -31.01 16.37 33.70
N ASP A 298 -32.24 16.78 33.43
CA ASP A 298 -33.10 17.40 34.42
C ASP A 298 -33.57 16.34 35.45
N PRO A 299 -33.84 16.75 36.71
CA PRO A 299 -34.21 15.84 37.80
C PRO A 299 -35.43 14.94 37.48
N VAL A 300 -36.37 15.43 36.67
CA VAL A 300 -37.57 14.68 36.28
C VAL A 300 -37.24 13.61 35.24
N SER A 301 -36.39 13.92 34.27
CA SER A 301 -35.86 12.93 33.32
C SER A 301 -34.98 11.87 34.00
N GLU A 302 -34.26 12.21 35.06
CA GLU A 302 -33.51 11.23 35.87
C GLU A 302 -34.45 10.30 36.64
N ASN A 303 -35.52 10.83 37.25
CA ASN A 303 -36.59 10.04 37.87
C ASN A 303 -37.24 9.03 36.91
N MET A 304 -37.55 9.47 35.69
CA MET A 304 -38.07 8.58 34.65
C MET A 304 -37.03 7.54 34.19
N ALA A 305 -35.74 7.91 34.18
CA ALA A 305 -34.66 6.97 33.87
C ALA A 305 -34.48 5.91 34.96
N PHE A 306 -34.66 6.27 36.25
CA PHE A 306 -34.68 5.32 37.36
C PHE A 306 -35.83 4.30 37.22
N LEU A 307 -37.03 4.74 36.84
CA LEU A 307 -38.18 3.86 36.60
C LEU A 307 -38.01 2.94 35.38
N THR A 308 -37.27 3.39 34.37
CA THR A 308 -37.04 2.63 33.12
C THR A 308 -35.75 1.82 33.13
N GLY A 309 -35.03 1.76 34.26
CA GLY A 309 -33.80 0.98 34.41
C GLY A 309 -32.62 1.48 33.57
N LYS A 310 -32.63 2.74 33.15
CA LYS A 310 -31.53 3.35 32.39
C LYS A 310 -30.48 3.90 33.37
N PRO A 311 -29.18 3.70 33.12
CA PRO A 311 -28.14 4.22 33.99
C PRO A 311 -28.17 5.76 34.03
N THR A 312 -28.03 6.34 35.21
CA THR A 312 -27.97 7.78 35.48
C THR A 312 -26.69 8.13 36.24
N LYS A 313 -26.14 9.34 36.04
CA LYS A 313 -24.92 9.82 36.69
C LYS A 313 -25.13 11.27 37.15
N ALA A 314 -24.85 11.54 38.41
CA ALA A 314 -24.86 12.89 38.97
C ALA A 314 -23.60 13.65 38.55
N PHE A 315 -23.76 14.90 38.10
CA PHE A 315 -22.67 15.80 37.75
C PHE A 315 -22.43 16.84 38.85
N ILE A 316 -21.17 17.24 39.06
CA ILE A 316 -20.75 18.15 40.15
C ILE A 316 -21.37 19.54 40.02
N TYR A 317 -21.67 20.01 38.80
CA TYR A 317 -22.22 21.33 38.52
C TYR A 317 -23.76 21.40 38.52
N GLN A 318 -24.46 20.27 38.71
CA GLN A 318 -25.91 20.26 38.87
C GLN A 318 -26.30 20.77 40.28
N ASP A 319 -27.45 21.42 40.40
CA ASP A 319 -28.00 21.79 41.71
C ASP A 319 -28.45 20.52 42.46
N HIS A 320 -27.61 20.04 43.38
CA HIS A 320 -27.87 18.83 44.15
C HIS A 320 -29.05 18.98 45.12
N LYS A 321 -29.35 20.18 45.62
CA LYS A 321 -30.50 20.39 46.53
C LYS A 321 -31.81 20.23 45.79
N ALA A 322 -31.90 20.81 44.59
CA ALA A 322 -33.07 20.67 43.72
C ALA A 322 -33.25 19.20 43.25
N HIS A 323 -32.17 18.51 42.90
CA HIS A 323 -32.22 17.07 42.55
C HIS A 323 -32.75 16.22 43.71
N ILE A 324 -32.19 16.37 44.92
CA ILE A 324 -32.61 15.59 46.10
C ILE A 324 -34.08 15.83 46.43
N ALA A 325 -34.55 17.09 46.39
CA ALA A 325 -35.96 17.41 46.63
C ALA A 325 -36.89 16.73 45.62
N THR A 326 -36.51 16.69 44.34
CA THR A 326 -37.31 16.05 43.28
C THR A 326 -37.29 14.52 43.36
N HIS A 327 -36.16 13.91 43.76
CA HIS A 327 -36.09 12.46 44.01
C HIS A 327 -36.93 12.05 45.23
N MET A 328 -36.87 12.83 46.31
CA MET A 328 -37.66 12.59 47.52
C MET A 328 -39.16 12.76 47.27
N ALA A 329 -39.55 13.72 46.43
CA ALA A 329 -40.94 13.89 46.01
C ALA A 329 -41.47 12.69 45.21
N LEU A 330 -40.64 12.09 44.33
CA LEU A 330 -41.01 10.88 43.60
C LEU A 330 -41.15 9.66 44.53
N LEU A 331 -40.24 9.50 45.49
CA LEU A 331 -40.29 8.43 46.51
C LEU A 331 -41.53 8.52 47.41
N GLN A 332 -42.04 9.73 47.63
CA GLN A 332 -43.24 10.01 48.42
C GLN A 332 -44.53 9.97 47.58
N ASP A 333 -44.43 9.78 46.26
CA ASP A 333 -45.59 9.70 45.38
C ASP A 333 -46.34 8.37 45.62
N PRO A 334 -47.60 8.41 46.07
CA PRO A 334 -48.37 7.21 46.43
C PRO A 334 -48.55 6.22 45.27
N SER A 335 -48.46 6.71 44.03
CA SER A 335 -48.59 5.92 42.80
C SER A 335 -47.35 5.08 42.49
N ILE A 336 -46.16 5.49 42.94
CA ILE A 336 -44.88 4.77 42.76
C ILE A 336 -44.67 3.77 43.91
N MET A 337 -45.10 4.11 45.14
CA MET A 337 -45.05 3.19 46.30
C MET A 337 -45.96 1.95 46.16
N GLN A 338 -46.88 1.95 45.20
CA GLN A 338 -47.78 0.82 44.92
C GLN A 338 -47.36 -0.04 43.71
N MET A 339 -46.32 0.35 42.97
CA MET A 339 -45.68 -0.50 41.93
C MET A 339 -44.61 -1.40 42.54
#